data_AF-A0A9X0R3J1-F1
#
_entry.id   AF-A0A9X0R3J1-F1
#
_cell.length_a   1.000
_cell.length_b   1.000
_cell.length_c   1.000
_cell.angle_alpha   90.00
_cell.angle_beta   90.00
_cell.angle_gamma   90.00
#
_symmetry.space_group_name_H-M   'P 1'
#
loop_
_entity.id
_entity.type
_entity.pdbx_description
1 polymer ?
#
loop_
_entity_poly.entity_id
_entity_poly.type
_entity_poly.pdbx_seq_one_letter_code
_entity_poly.pdbx_strand_id
1 'polypeptide(L)'
;MTPERFAELLDRRGPALARWPAADRAAAEALLAGSPAARAALAEARALDAALRGALPRPDPAALARLQDRIARSIARAPLPAPSGLLARLRAALHPAAPAGWGALVAVATCALWLGLAGVPRAAVDPLGPLLTLPLAGESL
;
A
#
# COMPACT_ATOMS: atom_id res chain seq x y z
N MET A 1 20.91 16.96 8.37
CA MET A 1 20.70 16.76 6.91
C MET A 1 21.90 17.32 6.17
N THR A 2 22.33 16.69 5.08
CA THR A 2 23.43 17.21 4.24
C THR A 2 22.91 18.28 3.27
N PRO A 3 23.76 19.21 2.80
CA PRO A 3 23.38 20.23 1.81
C PRO A 3 22.80 19.66 0.52
N GLU A 4 23.34 18.54 0.02
CA GLU A 4 22.93 17.90 -1.23
C GLU A 4 21.51 17.35 -1.10
N ARG A 5 21.21 16.70 0.03
CA ARG A 5 19.88 16.19 0.32
C ARG A 5 18.87 17.31 0.49
N PHE A 6 19.28 18.45 1.06
CA PHE A 6 18.43 19.63 1.15
C PHE A 6 18.10 20.19 -0.23
N ALA A 7 19.08 20.31 -1.13
CA ALA A 7 18.87 20.76 -2.50
C ALA A 7 17.89 19.84 -3.26
N GLU A 8 18.07 18.52 -3.17
CA GLU A 8 17.16 17.55 -3.78
C GLU A 8 15.71 17.68 -3.26
N LEU A 9 15.55 17.89 -1.95
CA LEU A 9 14.22 18.12 -1.35
C LEU A 9 13.63 19.46 -1.78
N LEU A 10 14.47 20.49 -1.93
CA LEU A 10 14.07 21.82 -2.39
C LEU A 10 13.55 21.78 -3.82
N ASP A 11 14.19 21.03 -4.71
CA ASP A 11 13.75 20.85 -6.10
C ASP A 11 12.43 20.08 -6.18
N ARG A 12 12.27 19.03 -5.36
CA ARG A 12 11.07 18.17 -5.40
C ARG A 12 9.84 18.79 -4.75
N ARG A 13 10.02 19.49 -3.62
CA ARG A 13 8.92 20.00 -2.78
C ARG A 13 8.72 21.51 -2.90
N GLY A 14 9.69 22.20 -3.49
CA GLY A 14 9.70 23.65 -3.61
C GLY A 14 10.11 24.38 -2.33
N PRO A 15 10.20 25.73 -2.41
CA PRO A 15 10.76 26.58 -1.35
C PRO A 15 9.86 26.80 -0.13
N ALA A 16 8.61 26.31 -0.17
CA ALA A 16 7.65 26.46 0.89
C ALA A 16 7.82 25.37 1.97
N LEU A 17 8.78 25.56 2.88
CA LEU A 17 9.09 24.62 3.97
C LEU A 17 7.88 24.25 4.84
N ALA A 18 6.89 25.15 4.97
CA ALA A 18 5.66 24.87 5.71
C ALA A 18 4.85 23.69 5.12
N ARG A 19 5.03 23.36 3.84
CA ARG A 19 4.39 22.23 3.15
C ARG A 19 5.18 20.93 3.27
N TRP A 20 6.38 20.98 3.82
CA TRP A 20 7.22 19.79 3.96
C TRP A 20 6.73 18.91 5.11
N PRO A 21 6.98 17.59 5.07
CA PRO A 21 6.76 16.73 6.22
C PRO A 21 7.53 17.24 7.43
N ALA A 22 6.95 17.07 8.63
CA ALA A 22 7.50 17.63 9.86
C ALA A 22 8.98 17.25 10.10
N ALA A 23 9.35 16.00 9.83
CA ALA A 23 10.72 15.50 9.97
C ALA A 23 11.71 16.22 9.02
N ASP A 24 11.35 16.32 7.73
CA ASP A 24 12.17 16.99 6.73
C ASP A 24 12.27 18.50 7.00
N ARG A 25 11.19 19.12 7.47
CA ARG A 25 11.15 20.55 7.83
C ARG A 25 12.08 20.86 8.99
N ALA A 26 12.01 20.09 10.09
CA ALA A 26 12.87 20.28 11.25
C ALA A 26 14.35 20.11 10.88
N ALA A 27 14.67 19.11 10.05
CA ALA A 27 16.02 18.89 9.55
C ALA A 27 16.51 20.04 8.65
N ALA A 28 15.62 20.64 7.84
CA ALA A 28 15.92 21.80 7.01
C ALA A 28 16.19 23.05 7.83
N GLU A 29 15.35 23.33 8.82
CA GLU A 29 15.51 24.48 9.71
C GLU A 29 16.84 24.41 10.48
N ALA A 30 17.19 23.23 10.99
CA ALA A 30 18.49 23.00 11.64
C ALA A 30 19.67 23.27 10.69
N LEU A 31 19.59 22.83 9.44
CA LEU A 31 20.63 23.08 8.44
C LEU A 31 20.74 24.58 8.08
N LEU A 32 19.60 25.25 7.93
CA LEU A 32 19.53 26.68 7.58
C LEU A 32 20.10 27.58 8.68
N ALA A 33 19.98 27.17 9.95
CA ALA A 33 20.57 27.90 11.07
C ALA A 33 22.11 27.93 10.99
N GLY A 34 22.73 26.85 10.52
CA GLY A 34 24.20 26.72 10.47
C GLY A 34 24.84 27.02 9.11
N SER A 35 24.09 26.95 8.00
CA SER A 35 24.66 27.02 6.66
C SER A 35 24.22 28.26 5.88
N PRO A 36 25.14 29.19 5.56
CA PRO A 36 24.83 30.31 4.67
C PRO A 36 24.54 29.83 3.24
N ALA A 37 25.21 28.78 2.76
CA ALA A 37 24.97 28.21 1.44
C ALA A 37 23.55 27.66 1.30
N ALA A 38 23.03 26.96 2.32
CA ALA A 38 21.65 26.47 2.31
C ALA A 38 20.62 27.62 2.29
N ARG A 39 20.91 28.72 3.00
CA ARG A 39 20.07 29.93 2.98
C ARG A 39 20.08 30.61 1.61
N ALA A 40 21.23 30.66 0.94
CA ALA A 40 21.34 31.19 -0.41
C ALA A 40 20.51 30.37 -1.42
N ALA A 41 20.66 29.03 -1.39
CA ALA A 41 19.90 28.12 -2.25
C ALA A 41 18.38 28.28 -2.05
N LEU A 42 17.93 28.40 -0.79
CA LEU A 42 16.52 28.64 -0.49
C LEU A 42 16.02 30.01 -1.00
N ALA A 43 16.85 31.05 -0.90
CA ALA A 43 16.50 32.37 -1.41
C ALA A 43 16.36 32.38 -2.94
N GLU A 44 17.27 31.70 -3.65
CA GLU A 44 17.21 31.53 -5.09
C GLU A 44 15.94 30.78 -5.53
N ALA A 45 15.62 29.65 -4.87
CA ALA A 45 14.40 28.91 -5.14
C ALA A 45 13.13 29.76 -4.90
N ARG A 46 13.12 30.61 -3.86
CA ARG A 46 12.02 31.55 -3.61
C ARG A 46 11.90 32.63 -4.68
N ALA A 47 13.03 33.16 -5.16
CA ALA A 47 13.06 34.15 -6.22
C ALA A 47 12.50 33.57 -7.53
N LEU A 48 12.92 32.35 -7.89
CA LEU A 48 12.39 31.63 -9.05
C LEU A 48 10.88 31.39 -8.94
N ASP A 49 10.42 30.87 -7.81
CA ASP A 49 9.01 30.59 -7.55
C ASP A 49 8.15 31.88 -7.57
N ALA A 50 8.70 33.01 -7.11
CA ALA A 50 8.05 34.32 -7.24
C ALA A 50 7.98 34.80 -8.70
N ALA A 51 9.08 34.65 -9.46
CA ALA A 51 9.12 35.01 -10.87
C ALA A 51 8.13 34.19 -11.69
N LEU A 52 8.05 32.87 -11.46
CA LEU A 52 7.08 31.99 -12.11
C LEU A 52 5.64 32.40 -11.79
N ARG A 53 5.33 32.70 -10.52
CA ARG A 53 4.00 33.20 -10.14
C ARG A 53 3.63 34.54 -10.78
N GLY A 54 4.61 35.39 -11.08
CA GLY A 54 4.39 36.66 -11.76
C GLY A 54 4.22 36.51 -13.28
N ALA A 55 4.94 35.57 -13.89
CA ALA A 55 4.92 35.34 -15.33
C ALA A 55 3.70 34.54 -15.80
N LEU A 56 3.16 33.66 -14.95
CA LEU A 56 2.02 32.83 -15.30
C LEU A 56 0.70 33.63 -15.22
N PRO A 57 -0.15 33.57 -16.26
CA PRO A 57 -1.47 34.19 -16.22
C PRO A 57 -2.30 33.57 -15.09
N ARG A 58 -2.82 34.40 -14.19
CA ARG A 58 -3.77 33.92 -13.17
C ARG A 58 -5.09 33.56 -13.84
N PRO A 59 -5.68 32.40 -13.52
CA PRO A 59 -7.00 32.05 -14.01
C PRO A 59 -8.03 33.06 -13.51
N ASP A 60 -8.98 33.42 -14.39
CA ASP A 60 -10.14 34.24 -14.03
C ASP A 60 -10.84 33.63 -12.80
N PRO A 61 -11.06 34.39 -11.71
CA PRO A 61 -11.72 33.89 -10.51
C PRO A 61 -13.11 33.31 -10.82
N ALA A 62 -13.83 33.87 -11.79
CA ALA A 62 -15.13 33.34 -12.19
C ALA A 62 -14.99 31.97 -12.90
N ALA A 63 -13.95 31.78 -13.72
CA ALA A 63 -13.63 30.49 -14.32
C ALA A 63 -13.27 29.44 -13.27
N LEU A 64 -12.50 29.82 -12.24
CA LEU A 64 -12.16 28.92 -11.13
C LEU A 64 -13.41 28.52 -10.33
N ALA A 65 -14.29 29.46 -10.02
CA ALA A 65 -15.55 29.17 -9.32
C ALA A 65 -16.45 28.21 -10.12
N ARG A 66 -16.58 28.42 -11.44
CA ARG A 66 -17.32 27.50 -12.32
C ARG A 66 -16.73 26.09 -12.34
N LEU A 67 -15.40 25.98 -12.32
CA LEU A 67 -14.72 24.68 -12.27
C LEU A 67 -14.97 23.98 -10.93
N GLN A 68 -14.84 24.69 -9.81
CA GLN A 68 -15.08 24.15 -8.47
C GLN A 68 -16.52 23.65 -8.34
N ASP A 69 -17.50 24.43 -8.80
CA ASP A 69 -18.91 24.05 -8.77
C ASP A 69 -19.21 22.82 -9.66
N ARG A 70 -18.54 22.71 -10.81
CA ARG A 70 -18.64 21.51 -11.67
C ARG A 70 -18.05 20.28 -10.98
N ILE A 71 -16.90 20.41 -10.32
CA ILE A 71 -16.26 19.32 -9.57
C ILE A 71 -17.14 18.90 -8.40
N ALA A 72 -17.68 19.85 -7.62
CA ALA A 72 -18.56 19.57 -6.50
C ALA A 72 -19.81 18.79 -6.95
N ARG A 73 -20.45 19.21 -8.05
CA ARG A 73 -21.58 18.49 -8.64
C ARG A 73 -21.20 17.11 -9.17
N SER A 74 -20.00 16.96 -9.73
CA SER A 74 -19.49 15.65 -10.19
C SER A 74 -19.32 14.69 -9.03
N ILE A 75 -18.67 15.14 -7.94
CA ILE A 75 -18.45 14.35 -6.73
C ILE A 75 -19.80 13.97 -6.09
N ALA A 76 -20.73 14.92 -5.99
CA ALA A 76 -22.06 14.68 -5.42
C ALA A 76 -22.89 13.65 -6.22
N ARG A 77 -22.63 13.53 -7.53
CA ARG A 77 -23.29 12.56 -8.42
C ARG A 77 -22.51 11.27 -8.59
N ALA A 78 -21.27 11.19 -8.09
CA ALA A 78 -20.46 9.99 -8.21
C ALA A 78 -21.10 8.88 -7.37
N PRO A 79 -21.33 7.68 -7.94
CA PRO A 79 -21.84 6.57 -7.17
C PRO A 79 -20.86 6.26 -6.03
N LEU A 80 -21.40 6.05 -4.83
CA LEU A 80 -20.60 5.59 -3.70
C LEU A 80 -19.89 4.29 -4.10
N PRO A 81 -18.60 4.12 -3.78
CA PRO A 81 -17.91 2.86 -4.03
C PRO A 81 -18.71 1.76 -3.34
N ALA A 82 -19.22 0.81 -4.13
CA ALA A 82 -20.00 -0.29 -3.60
C ALA A 82 -19.17 -1.01 -2.52
N PRO A 83 -19.72 -1.27 -1.33
CA PRO A 83 -18.99 -1.99 -0.31
C PRO A 83 -18.59 -3.35 -0.86
N SER A 84 -17.29 -3.63 -0.90
CA SER A 84 -16.74 -4.92 -1.32
C SER A 84 -16.99 -5.95 -0.22
N GLY A 85 -18.24 -6.41 -0.13
CA GLY A 85 -18.63 -7.47 0.79
C GLY A 85 -17.86 -8.77 0.52
N LEU A 86 -17.88 -9.68 1.51
CA LEU A 86 -17.25 -11.01 1.40
C LEU A 86 -17.64 -11.73 0.09
N LEU A 87 -18.91 -11.61 -0.32
CA LEU A 87 -19.44 -12.16 -1.57
C LEU A 87 -18.81 -11.54 -2.83
N ALA A 88 -18.51 -10.23 -2.83
CA ALA A 88 -17.84 -9.57 -3.95
C ALA A 88 -16.38 -10.02 -4.07
N ARG A 89 -15.70 -10.24 -2.94
CA ARG A 89 -14.34 -10.82 -2.88
C ARG A 89 -14.32 -12.28 -3.37
N LEU A 90 -15.27 -13.10 -2.93
CA LEU A 90 -15.40 -14.48 -3.39
C LEU A 90 -15.68 -14.55 -4.90
N ARG A 91 -16.60 -13.70 -5.40
CA ARG A 91 -16.92 -13.63 -6.83
C ARG A 91 -15.74 -13.13 -7.67
N ALA A 92 -14.95 -12.17 -7.18
CA ALA A 92 -13.73 -11.72 -7.85
C ALA A 92 -12.63 -12.79 -7.84
N ALA A 93 -12.51 -13.58 -6.77
CA ALA A 93 -11.58 -14.71 -6.68
C ALA A 93 -12.00 -15.91 -7.56
N LEU A 94 -13.30 -16.06 -7.84
CA LEU A 94 -13.85 -17.06 -8.75
C LEU A 94 -13.85 -16.60 -10.22
N HIS A 95 -13.81 -15.30 -10.48
CA HIS A 95 -13.73 -14.74 -11.84
C HIS A 95 -12.52 -15.22 -12.67
N PRO A 96 -11.30 -15.42 -12.13
CA PRO A 96 -10.20 -16.02 -12.88
C PRO A 96 -10.43 -17.50 -13.24
N ALA A 97 -11.40 -18.18 -12.61
CA ALA A 97 -11.78 -19.54 -12.93
C ALA A 97 -12.96 -19.65 -13.92
N ALA A 98 -13.54 -18.52 -14.35
CA ALA A 98 -14.66 -18.51 -15.30
C ALA A 98 -14.39 -19.13 -16.69
N PRO A 99 -13.16 -19.15 -17.27
CA PRO A 99 -12.95 -19.85 -18.54
C PRO A 99 -12.74 -21.36 -18.37
N ALA A 100 -12.45 -21.84 -17.16
CA ALA A 100 -12.47 -23.27 -16.85
C ALA A 100 -13.90 -23.62 -16.47
N GLY A 101 -14.70 -24.01 -17.47
CA GLY A 101 -16.11 -24.37 -17.30
C GLY A 101 -16.35 -25.39 -16.18
N TRP A 102 -17.63 -25.71 -15.95
CA TRP A 102 -18.13 -26.60 -14.90
C TRP A 102 -17.39 -27.95 -14.75
N GLY A 103 -16.59 -28.36 -15.74
CA GLY A 103 -15.71 -29.52 -15.68
C GLY A 103 -14.70 -29.53 -14.52
N ALA A 104 -14.16 -28.39 -14.08
CA ALA A 104 -13.25 -28.37 -12.93
C ALA A 104 -13.97 -28.74 -11.63
N LEU A 105 -15.20 -28.25 -11.45
CA LEU A 105 -16.02 -28.60 -10.29
C LEU A 105 -16.45 -30.08 -10.32
N VAL A 106 -16.80 -30.60 -11.51
CA VAL A 106 -17.11 -32.02 -11.69
C VAL A 106 -15.88 -32.90 -11.41
N ALA A 107 -14.69 -32.50 -11.85
CA ALA A 107 -13.45 -33.24 -11.57
C ALA A 107 -13.12 -33.27 -10.08
N VAL A 108 -13.26 -32.14 -9.37
CA VAL A 108 -13.05 -32.06 -7.92
C VAL A 108 -14.11 -32.89 -7.17
N ALA A 109 -15.39 -32.79 -7.54
CA ALA A 109 -16.45 -33.58 -6.92
C ALA A 109 -16.25 -35.09 -7.15
N THR A 110 -15.85 -35.49 -8.36
CA THR A 110 -15.53 -36.89 -8.68
C THR A 110 -14.32 -37.37 -7.89
N CYS A 111 -13.28 -36.56 -7.75
CA CYS A 111 -12.08 -36.90 -6.98
C CYS A 111 -12.39 -37.04 -5.48
N ALA A 112 -13.17 -36.10 -4.92
CA ALA A 112 -13.61 -36.15 -3.52
C ALA A 112 -14.53 -37.35 -3.24
N LEU A 113 -15.44 -37.67 -4.17
CA LEU A 113 -16.30 -38.84 -4.09
C LEU A 113 -15.46 -40.13 -4.14
N TRP A 114 -14.46 -40.19 -5.02
CA TRP A 114 -13.57 -41.33 -5.13
C TRP A 114 -12.73 -41.53 -3.87
N LEU A 115 -12.18 -40.47 -3.29
CA LEU A 115 -11.44 -40.51 -2.02
C LEU A 115 -12.33 -40.83 -0.80
N GLY A 116 -13.61 -40.47 -0.84
CA GLY A 116 -14.58 -40.84 0.18
C GLY A 116 -15.01 -42.31 0.11
N LEU A 117 -15.05 -42.89 -1.09
CA LEU A 117 -15.39 -44.29 -1.34
C LEU A 117 -14.19 -45.23 -1.18
N ALA A 118 -13.00 -44.79 -1.59
CA ALA A 118 -11.74 -45.44 -1.31
C ALA A 118 -11.35 -45.10 0.13
N GLY A 119 -12.08 -45.68 1.10
CA GLY A 119 -11.85 -45.48 2.52
C GLY A 119 -10.36 -45.55 2.81
N VAL A 120 -9.74 -44.40 3.11
CA VAL A 120 -8.33 -44.33 3.48
C VAL A 120 -8.19 -45.27 4.67
N PRO A 121 -7.39 -46.35 4.58
CA PRO A 121 -7.08 -47.12 5.76
C PRO A 121 -6.42 -46.13 6.71
N ARG A 122 -7.10 -45.80 7.81
CA ARG A 122 -6.47 -45.16 8.95
C ARG A 122 -5.43 -46.15 9.43
N ALA A 123 -4.22 -46.07 8.88
CA ALA A 123 -3.06 -46.63 9.53
C ALA A 123 -3.11 -46.05 10.94
N ALA A 124 -3.35 -46.91 11.92
CA ALA A 124 -3.31 -46.55 13.32
C ALA A 124 -1.90 -46.00 13.56
N VAL A 125 -1.78 -44.68 13.58
CA VAL A 125 -0.59 -44.01 14.07
C VAL A 125 -0.58 -44.35 15.54
N ASP A 126 0.19 -45.38 15.91
CA ASP A 126 0.34 -45.82 17.29
C ASP A 126 1.14 -44.73 18.03
N PRO A 127 0.49 -43.89 18.85
CA PRO A 127 1.13 -42.72 19.43
C PRO A 127 2.15 -43.10 20.52
N LEU A 128 2.23 -44.38 20.89
CA LEU A 128 3.06 -44.92 21.96
C LEU A 128 4.29 -45.69 21.46
N GLY A 129 4.41 -45.91 20.15
CA GLY A 129 5.60 -46.53 19.53
C GLY A 129 6.95 -45.91 19.95
N PRO A 130 7.10 -44.58 20.03
CA PRO A 130 8.38 -43.97 20.41
C PRO A 130 8.70 -44.03 21.91
N LEU A 131 7.76 -44.42 22.78
CA LEU A 131 8.01 -44.53 24.23
C LEU A 131 8.46 -45.93 24.67
N LEU A 132 8.13 -46.98 23.89
CA LEU A 132 8.54 -48.35 24.18
C LEU A 132 10.01 -48.65 23.81
N THR A 133 10.67 -47.77 23.07
CA THR A 133 12.08 -47.94 22.65
C THR A 133 13.09 -47.28 23.59
N LEU A 134 12.65 -46.62 24.66
CA LEU A 134 13.54 -46.08 25.69
C LEU A 134 13.99 -47.23 26.62
N PRO A 135 15.30 -47.56 26.68
CA PRO A 135 15.79 -48.54 27.61
C PRO A 135 15.64 -47.95 29.02
N LEU A 136 14.83 -48.59 29.86
CA LEU A 136 14.78 -48.34 31.29
C LEU A 136 16.15 -48.70 31.88
N ALA A 137 17.05 -47.72 31.92
CA ALA A 137 18.29 -47.80 32.69
C ALA A 137 17.91 -47.83 34.17
N GLY A 138 17.84 -49.04 34.73
CA GLY A 138 17.42 -49.22 36.12
C GLY A 138 17.34 -50.68 36.55
N GLU A 139 18.33 -51.50 36.21
CA GLU A 139 18.59 -52.75 36.94
C GLU A 139 19.90 -52.56 37.71
N SER A 140 19.73 -52.21 38.99
CA SER A 140 20.77 -52.24 40.01
C SER A 140 20.81 -53.63 40.65
N LEU A 141 21.96 -54.30 40.56
CA LEU A 141 22.71 -54.96 41.65
C LEU A 141 23.87 -55.79 41.10
#